data_AF-A0A162UVR5-F1
#
_entry.id   AF-A0A162UVR5-F1
#
_cell.length_a   1.000
_cell.length_b   1.000
_cell.length_c   1.000
_cell.angle_alpha   90.00
_cell.angle_beta   90.00
_cell.angle_gamma   90.00
#
_symmetry.space_group_name_H-M   'P 1'
#
loop_
_entity.id
_entity.type
_entity.pdbx_description
1 polymer ?
#
loop_
_entity_poly.entity_id
_entity_poly.type
_entity_poly.pdbx_seq_one_letter_code
_entity_poly.pdbx_strand_id
1 'polypeptide(L)'
;MTGKVALIKFKGYQEFMEYSYLTDIEDLKEGDVVVVPTNSFYSIGVFSRYSNNKQHVKNASKWIVEKVNIEAFETKMFLGGFE
;
A
#
# COMPACT_ATOMS: atom_id res chain seq x y z
N MET A 1 -8.42 7.89 17.76
CA MET A 1 -7.88 7.62 16.41
C MET A 1 -8.65 6.45 15.82
N THR A 2 -9.47 6.69 14.80
CA THR A 2 -10.20 5.65 14.06
C THR A 2 -9.45 5.34 12.78
N GLY A 3 -8.43 4.47 12.88
CA GLY A 3 -7.72 3.99 11.69
C GLY A 3 -8.60 3.05 10.86
N LYS A 4 -8.51 3.15 9.53
CA LYS A 4 -9.09 2.18 8.58
C LYS A 4 -8.09 1.03 8.38
N VAL A 5 -8.59 -0.12 7.92
CA VAL A 5 -7.74 -1.25 7.55
C VAL A 5 -7.59 -1.28 6.04
N ALA A 6 -6.36 -1.20 5.57
CA ALA A 6 -5.94 -1.28 4.19
C ALA A 6 -5.32 -2.65 3.90
N LEU A 7 -5.68 -3.24 2.77
CA LEU A 7 -5.09 -4.48 2.27
C LEU A 7 -4.03 -4.15 1.23
N ILE A 8 -2.80 -4.59 1.49
CA ILE A 8 -1.62 -4.31 0.70
C ILE A 8 -1.11 -5.59 0.05
N LYS A 9 -0.80 -5.51 -1.24
CA LYS A 9 -0.14 -6.56 -2.02
C LYS A 9 1.32 -6.19 -2.27
N PHE A 10 2.18 -7.18 -2.41
CA PHE A 10 3.59 -6.97 -2.75
C PHE A 10 3.88 -7.60 -4.11
N LYS A 11 4.41 -6.81 -5.06
CA LYS A 11 4.83 -7.32 -6.37
C LYS A 11 5.98 -8.33 -6.17
N GLY A 12 5.93 -9.46 -6.89
CA GLY A 12 6.94 -10.53 -6.81
C GLY A 12 6.76 -11.52 -5.66
N TYR A 13 5.80 -11.29 -4.76
CA TYR A 13 5.26 -12.32 -3.86
C TYR A 13 4.00 -12.96 -4.50
N GLN A 14 3.47 -14.02 -3.88
CA GLN A 14 2.22 -14.66 -4.32
C GLN A 14 1.17 -13.58 -4.67
N GLU A 15 0.82 -13.46 -5.97
CA GLU A 15 0.06 -12.33 -6.53
C GLU A 15 -1.32 -12.11 -5.88
N PHE A 16 -1.80 -13.13 -5.16
CA PHE A 16 -3.09 -13.14 -4.49
C PHE A 16 -3.02 -12.83 -2.99
N MET A 17 -1.84 -12.71 -2.40
CA MET A 17 -1.70 -12.54 -0.95
C MET A 17 -1.84 -11.07 -0.54
N GLU A 18 -2.79 -10.82 0.37
CA GLU A 18 -3.08 -9.50 0.91
C GLU A 18 -2.69 -9.42 2.39
N TYR A 19 -2.01 -8.35 2.75
CA TYR A 19 -1.54 -8.08 4.10
C TYR A 19 -2.30 -6.90 4.68
N SER A 20 -2.76 -7.03 5.92
CA SER A 20 -3.60 -6.02 6.58
C SER A 20 -2.74 -5.00 7.33
N TYR A 21 -2.94 -3.72 7.01
CA TYR A 21 -2.30 -2.58 7.65
C TYR A 21 -3.34 -1.57 8.13
N LEU A 22 -3.01 -0.82 9.17
CA LEU A 22 -3.77 0.34 9.63
C LEU A 22 -3.38 1.57 8.81
N THR A 23 -4.32 2.48 8.59
CA THR A 23 -4.05 3.74 7.92
C THR A 23 -5.06 4.82 8.32
N ASP A 24 -4.60 6.06 8.36
CA ASP A 24 -5.37 7.29 8.45
C ASP A 24 -5.41 8.05 7.11
N ILE A 25 -4.76 7.53 6.06
CA ILE A 25 -4.82 8.08 4.70
C ILE A 25 -6.22 7.80 4.13
N GLU A 26 -6.95 8.87 3.80
CA GLU A 26 -8.37 8.79 3.43
C GLU A 26 -8.62 8.54 1.94
N ASP A 27 -7.64 8.84 1.08
CA ASP A 27 -7.78 8.91 -0.37
C ASP A 27 -6.98 7.83 -1.13
N LEU A 28 -6.62 6.73 -0.46
CA LEU A 28 -5.96 5.60 -1.14
C LEU A 28 -6.88 4.97 -2.19
N LYS A 29 -6.37 4.84 -3.40
CA LYS A 29 -7.03 4.20 -4.54
C LYS A 29 -6.31 2.91 -4.90
N GLU A 30 -7.05 1.93 -5.40
CA GLU A 30 -6.47 0.67 -5.88
C GLU A 30 -5.32 0.97 -6.86
N GLY A 31 -4.16 0.37 -6.61
CA GLY A 31 -2.94 0.61 -7.37
C GLY A 31 -1.98 1.63 -6.75
N ASP A 32 -2.42 2.43 -5.77
CA ASP A 32 -1.55 3.38 -5.08
C ASP A 32 -0.34 2.68 -4.44
N VAL A 33 0.84 3.24 -4.65
CA VAL A 33 2.08 2.73 -4.09
C VAL A 33 2.28 3.33 -2.70
N VAL A 34 2.59 2.46 -1.73
CA VAL A 34 2.73 2.84 -0.32
C VAL A 34 3.98 2.26 0.31
N VAL A 35 4.55 2.97 1.28
CA VAL A 35 5.60 2.45 2.16
C VAL A 35 4.96 1.83 3.39
N VAL A 36 5.35 0.61 3.72
CA VAL A 36 4.85 -0.11 4.90
C VAL A 36 5.98 -0.72 5.71
N PRO A 37 5.85 -0.80 7.04
CA PRO A 37 6.84 -1.47 7.88
C PRO A 37 6.63 -2.98 7.85
N THR A 38 7.70 -3.72 7.64
CA THR A 38 7.79 -5.18 7.76
C THR A 38 8.35 -5.55 9.14
N ASN A 39 8.76 -6.80 9.38
CA ASN A 39 9.27 -7.22 10.69
C ASN A 39 10.68 -6.68 10.97
N SER A 40 11.49 -6.43 9.94
CA SER A 40 12.90 -6.04 10.07
C SER A 40 13.26 -4.74 9.35
N PHE A 41 12.42 -4.25 8.44
CA PHE A 41 12.68 -3.03 7.67
C PHE A 41 11.38 -2.44 7.09
N TYR A 42 11.46 -1.55 6.11
CA TYR A 42 10.33 -1.07 5.32
C TYR A 42 10.26 -1.77 3.95
N SER A 43 9.10 -1.76 3.33
CA SER A 43 8.90 -2.29 1.98
C SER A 43 7.89 -1.45 1.20
N ILE A 44 7.95 -1.56 -0.13
CA ILE A 44 7.01 -0.93 -1.05
C ILE A 44 5.88 -1.92 -1.36
N GLY A 45 4.66 -1.53 -1.00
CA GLY A 45 3.44 -2.27 -1.29
C GLY A 45 2.53 -1.52 -2.26
N VAL A 46 1.53 -2.24 -2.77
CA VAL A 46 0.46 -1.70 -3.60
C VAL A 46 -0.84 -1.83 -2.83
N PHE A 47 -1.52 -0.70 -2.63
CA PHE A 47 -2.84 -0.69 -2.04
C PHE A 47 -3.84 -1.41 -2.95
N SER A 48 -4.55 -2.39 -2.40
CA SER A 48 -5.61 -3.10 -3.11
C SER A 48 -6.98 -2.53 -2.75
N ARG A 49 -7.36 -2.56 -1.46
CA ARG A 49 -8.66 -2.05 -0.99
C ARG A 49 -8.68 -1.87 0.52
N TYR A 50 -9.67 -1.13 1.00
CA TYR A 50 -10.02 -1.14 2.42
C TYR A 50 -10.78 -2.42 2.79
N SER A 51 -10.77 -2.79 4.07
CA SER A 51 -11.49 -3.95 4.57
C SER A 51 -12.04 -3.73 5.98
N ASN A 52 -13.29 -4.15 6.20
CA ASN A 52 -13.91 -4.21 7.53
C ASN A 52 -14.07 -5.66 8.02
N ASN A 53 -13.47 -6.62 7.32
CA ASN A 53 -13.53 -8.03 7.72
C ASN A 53 -12.83 -8.21 9.08
N LYS A 54 -13.49 -8.91 10.01
CA LYS A 54 -12.99 -9.12 11.38
C LYS A 54 -11.57 -9.71 11.44
N GLN A 55 -11.24 -10.63 10.53
CA GLN A 55 -9.91 -11.25 10.49
C GLN A 55 -8.85 -10.25 10.03
N HIS A 56 -9.14 -9.44 9.02
CA HIS A 56 -8.23 -8.39 8.55
C HIS A 56 -8.02 -7.31 9.61
N VAL A 57 -9.08 -6.90 10.31
CA VAL A 57 -9.00 -5.97 11.44
C VAL A 57 -8.14 -6.53 12.56
N LYS A 58 -8.32 -7.82 12.91
CA LYS A 58 -7.50 -8.49 13.93
C LYS A 58 -6.02 -8.58 13.53
N ASN A 59 -5.74 -8.80 12.25
CA ASN A 59 -4.38 -8.97 11.74
C ASN A 59 -3.64 -7.64 11.53
N ALA A 60 -4.37 -6.53 11.38
CA ALA A 60 -3.80 -5.20 11.18
C ALA A 60 -3.15 -4.68 12.47
N SER A 61 -1.82 -4.82 12.57
CA SER A 61 -1.04 -4.38 13.74
C SER A 61 -0.03 -3.28 13.43
N LYS A 62 0.20 -2.98 12.14
CA LYS A 62 1.19 -2.03 11.67
C LYS A 62 0.53 -0.95 10.81
N TRP A 63 1.06 0.26 10.86
CA TRP A 63 0.54 1.41 10.12
C TRP A 63 1.25 1.60 8.79
N ILE A 64 0.52 1.98 7.75
CA ILE A 64 1.11 2.53 6.52
C ILE A 64 1.91 3.79 6.90
N VAL A 65 3.12 3.91 6.35
CA VAL A 65 4.00 5.05 6.62
C VAL A 65 3.63 6.23 5.75
N GLU A 66 3.55 6.02 4.43
CA GLU A 66 3.26 7.07 3.46
C GLU A 66 2.74 6.50 2.14
N LYS A 67 2.01 7.34 1.40
CA LYS A 67 1.70 7.15 -0.02
C LYS A 67 2.85 7.75 -0.84
N VAL A 68 3.39 6.97 -1.77
CA VAL A 68 4.46 7.42 -2.68
C VAL A 68 3.82 8.14 -3.86
N ASN A 69 4.22 9.39 -4.10
CA ASN A 69 3.81 10.12 -5.29
C ASN A 69 4.69 9.71 -6.48
N ILE A 70 4.16 8.81 -7.32
CA ILE A 70 4.85 8.31 -8.52
C ILE A 70 4.35 8.91 -9.82
N GLU A 71 3.23 9.65 -9.82
CA GLU A 71 2.56 10.13 -11.04
C GLU A 71 3.49 10.99 -11.91
N ALA A 72 4.24 11.89 -11.28
CA ALA A 72 5.18 12.75 -11.99
C ALA A 72 6.35 11.97 -12.60
N PHE A 73 6.77 10.87 -11.97
CA PHE A 73 7.82 10.01 -12.49
C PHE A 73 7.31 9.14 -13.64
N GLU A 74 6.13 8.51 -13.50
CA GLU A 74 5.51 7.71 -14.54
C GLU A 74 5.16 8.54 -15.78
N THR A 75 4.71 9.78 -15.60
CA THR A 75 4.48 10.71 -16.72
C THR A 75 5.76 10.99 -17.50
N LYS A 76 6.89 11.19 -16.82
CA LYS A 76 8.19 11.36 -17.48
C LYS A 76 8.61 10.11 -18.24
N MET A 77 8.40 8.93 -17.65
CA MET A 77 8.69 7.64 -18.30
C MET A 77 7.83 7.44 -19.55
N PHE A 78 6.52 7.72 -19.45
CA PHE A 78 5.57 7.58 -20.56
C PHE A 78 5.92 8.48 -21.75
N LEU A 79 6.41 9.69 -21.50
CA LEU A 79 6.79 10.65 -22.54
C LEU A 79 8.19 10.37 -23.14
N GLY A 80 8.82 9.22 -22.84
CA GLY A 80 10.12 8.83 -23.39
C GLY A 80 11.31 9.55 -22.75
N GLY A 81 11.19 10.01 -21.51
CA GLY A 81 12.18 10.84 -20.83
C GLY A 81 13.53 10.19 -20.50
N PHE A 82 13.80 8.97 -20.98
CA PHE A 82 15.09 8.29 -20.86
C PHE A 82 15.35 7.44 -22.12
N GLU A 83 15.86 8.09 -23.17
CA GLU A 83 16.85 7.51 -24.11
C GLU A 83 18.19 8.23 -23.92
#